data_AF-A0A928YWX9-F1
#
_entry.id   AF-A0A928YWX9-F1
#
_cell.length_a   1.000
_cell.length_b   1.000
_cell.length_c   1.000
_cell.angle_alpha   90.00
_cell.angle_beta   90.00
_cell.angle_gamma   90.00
#
_symmetry.space_group_name_H-M   'P 1'
#
loop_
_entity.id
_entity.type
_entity.pdbx_description
1 polymer ?
#
loop_
_entity_poly.entity_id
_entity_poly.type
_entity_poly.pdbx_seq_one_letter_code
_entity_poly.pdbx_strand_id
1 'polypeptide(L)'
;MDKTPKQQKEEFFYPTAHYRGDFTPENLAFNANLQEFASRVSLLCGLETAGKIPPGEAYRQIKALWHELKESKKNLLDRTNESPDS
;
A
#
# COMPACT_ATOMS: atom_id res chain seq x y z
N MET A 1 -21.52 -10.77 -2.96
CA MET A 1 -20.96 -10.54 -4.31
C MET A 1 -19.69 -11.35 -4.41
N ASP A 2 -19.59 -12.23 -5.41
CA ASP A 2 -18.38 -13.02 -5.61
C ASP A 2 -17.23 -12.14 -6.12
N LYS A 3 -16.02 -12.38 -5.58
CA LYS A 3 -14.81 -11.65 -5.98
C LYS A 3 -14.43 -12.04 -7.40
N THR A 4 -14.03 -11.06 -8.19
CA THR A 4 -13.51 -11.30 -9.54
C THR A 4 -12.17 -12.05 -9.49
N PRO A 5 -11.77 -12.77 -10.56
CA PRO A 5 -10.48 -13.47 -10.61
C PRO A 5 -9.27 -12.55 -10.37
N LYS A 6 -9.39 -11.27 -10.75
CA LYS A 6 -8.35 -10.26 -10.51
C LYS A 6 -8.19 -9.95 -9.03
N GLN A 7 -9.32 -9.75 -8.33
CA GLN A 7 -9.34 -9.51 -6.88
C GLN A 7 -8.82 -10.72 -6.10
N GLN A 8 -9.16 -11.94 -6.52
CA GLN A 8 -8.63 -13.16 -5.90
C GLN A 8 -7.11 -13.29 -6.09
N LYS A 9 -6.60 -12.94 -7.27
CA LYS A 9 -5.16 -12.93 -7.55
C LYS A 9 -4.45 -11.90 -6.68
N GLU A 10 -4.97 -10.68 -6.61
CA GLU A 10 -4.42 -9.62 -5.76
C GLU A 10 -4.39 -10.04 -4.29
N GLU A 11 -5.47 -10.62 -3.77
CA GLU A 11 -5.53 -11.11 -2.39
C GLU A 11 -4.55 -12.27 -2.10
N PHE A 12 -4.32 -13.15 -3.07
CA PHE A 12 -3.32 -14.21 -2.96
C PHE A 12 -1.88 -13.67 -2.88
N PHE A 13 -1.55 -12.69 -3.74
CA PHE A 13 -0.21 -12.11 -3.74
C PHE A 13 0.01 -11.10 -2.61
N TYR A 14 -1.07 -10.52 -2.08
CA TYR A 14 -1.04 -9.42 -1.11
C TYR A 14 -2.01 -9.69 0.06
N PRO A 15 -1.68 -10.62 0.98
CA PRO A 15 -2.52 -10.90 2.13
C PRO A 15 -2.61 -9.66 3.03
N THR A 16 -3.83 -9.23 3.34
CA THR A 16 -4.08 -8.10 4.23
C THR A 16 -4.25 -8.56 5.67
N ALA A 17 -3.52 -7.92 6.58
CA ALA A 17 -3.70 -8.11 8.01
C ALA A 17 -4.90 -7.28 8.50
N HIS A 18 -5.62 -7.81 9.48
CA HIS A 18 -6.69 -7.07 10.14
C HIS A 18 -6.13 -5.77 10.75
N TYR A 19 -6.80 -4.65 10.49
CA TYR A 19 -6.47 -3.37 11.08
C TYR A 19 -6.76 -3.40 12.59
N ARG A 20 -5.81 -2.94 13.41
CA ARG A 20 -5.89 -2.93 14.88
C ARG A 20 -5.78 -1.53 15.50
N GLY A 21 -5.82 -0.48 14.68
CA GLY A 21 -5.77 0.91 15.15
C GLY A 21 -7.16 1.51 15.35
N ASP A 22 -7.18 2.80 15.68
CA ASP A 22 -8.42 3.55 15.89
C ASP A 22 -9.26 3.58 14.62
N PHE A 23 -10.50 3.12 14.73
CA PHE A 23 -11.37 2.97 13.57
C PHE A 23 -11.87 4.33 13.09
N THR A 24 -11.31 4.78 11.97
CA THR A 24 -11.92 5.76 11.06
C THR A 24 -11.82 5.23 9.62
N PRO A 25 -12.73 5.64 8.72
CA PRO A 25 -12.64 5.26 7.30
C PRO A 25 -11.28 5.61 6.68
N GLU A 26 -10.70 6.75 7.06
CA GLU A 26 -9.42 7.24 6.57
C GLU A 26 -8.26 6.39 7.08
N ASN A 27 -8.29 6.03 8.36
CA ASN A 27 -7.30 5.14 8.98
C ASN A 27 -7.34 3.74 8.36
N LEU A 28 -8.54 3.20 8.13
CA LEU A 28 -8.71 1.90 7.49
C LEU A 28 -8.20 1.92 6.05
N ALA A 29 -8.55 2.95 5.28
CA ALA A 29 -8.11 3.13 3.90
C ALA A 29 -6.59 3.33 3.81
N PHE A 30 -6.01 4.16 4.68
CA PHE A 30 -4.56 4.36 4.72
C PHE A 30 -3.83 3.07 5.11
N ASN A 31 -4.34 2.33 6.09
CA ASN A 31 -3.79 1.02 6.45
C ASN A 31 -3.83 0.03 5.27
N ALA A 32 -4.92 -0.01 4.49
CA ALA A 32 -4.98 -0.86 3.30
C ALA A 32 -3.89 -0.49 2.29
N ASN A 33 -3.71 0.81 2.02
CA ASN A 33 -2.65 1.32 1.13
C ASN A 33 -1.23 1.00 1.65
N LEU A 34 -1.02 1.09 2.97
CA LEU A 34 0.25 0.75 3.61
C LEU A 34 0.57 -0.75 3.47
N GLN A 35 -0.45 -1.61 3.60
CA GLN A 35 -0.28 -3.05 3.43
C GLN A 35 -0.01 -3.44 1.98
N GLU A 36 -0.67 -2.78 1.01
CA GLU A 36 -0.34 -2.94 -0.41
C GLU A 36 1.12 -2.55 -0.69
N PHE A 37 1.54 -1.37 -0.20
CA PHE A 37 2.93 -0.91 -0.31
C PHE A 37 3.92 -1.95 0.22
N ALA A 38 3.73 -2.43 1.44
CA ALA A 38 4.62 -3.41 2.07
C ALA A 38 4.72 -4.70 1.24
N SER A 39 3.59 -5.17 0.71
CA SER A 39 3.53 -6.41 -0.05
C SER A 39 4.20 -6.26 -1.42
N ARG A 40 3.98 -5.14 -2.13
CA ARG A 40 4.62 -4.85 -3.42
C ARG A 40 6.13 -4.63 -3.28
N VAL A 41 6.58 -3.94 -2.24
CA VAL A 41 8.02 -3.81 -1.94
C VAL A 41 8.65 -5.16 -1.69
N SER A 42 8.00 -6.03 -0.89
CA SER A 42 8.50 -7.38 -0.62
C SER A 42 8.62 -8.22 -1.90
N LEU A 43 7.63 -8.13 -2.80
CA LEU A 43 7.67 -8.79 -4.11
C LEU A 43 8.83 -8.27 -4.97
N LEU A 44 9.03 -6.95 -5.05
CA LEU A 44 10.12 -6.34 -5.83
C LEU A 44 11.49 -6.76 -5.31
N CYS A 45 11.69 -6.77 -3.99
CA CYS A 45 12.91 -7.28 -3.39
C CYS A 45 13.12 -8.76 -3.70
N GLY A 46 12.08 -9.59 -3.62
CA GLY A 46 12.16 -11.00 -3.99
C GLY A 46 12.54 -11.22 -5.46
N LEU A 47 11.97 -10.43 -6.38
CA LEU A 47 12.31 -10.47 -7.80
C LEU A 47 13.76 -10.05 -8.06
N GLU A 48 14.23 -9.01 -7.39
CA GLU A 48 15.61 -8.54 -7.50
C GLU A 48 16.59 -9.60 -6.97
N THR A 49 16.36 -10.13 -5.78
CA THR A 49 17.24 -11.13 -5.16
C THR A 49 17.26 -12.44 -5.95
N ALA A 50 16.17 -12.78 -6.63
CA ALA A 50 16.10 -13.91 -7.56
C ALA A 50 16.71 -13.61 -8.95
N GLY A 51 17.28 -12.42 -9.17
CA GLY A 51 17.89 -11.99 -10.43
C GLY A 51 16.90 -11.75 -11.57
N LYS A 52 15.60 -11.60 -11.26
CA LYS A 52 14.54 -11.40 -12.28
C LYS A 52 14.45 -9.96 -12.76
N ILE A 53 14.80 -9.01 -11.90
CA ILE A 53 14.89 -7.59 -12.25
C ILE A 53 16.22 -7.00 -11.74
N PRO A 54 16.81 -6.00 -12.43
CA PRO A 54 18.01 -5.33 -11.95
C PRO A 54 17.77 -4.52 -10.67
N PRO A 55 18.78 -4.34 -9.81
CA PRO A 55 18.66 -3.55 -8.58
C PRO A 55 18.19 -2.10 -8.84
N GLY A 56 18.68 -1.48 -9.91
CA GLY A 56 18.28 -0.12 -10.30
C GLY A 56 16.81 -0.02 -10.72
N GLU A 57 16.23 -1.09 -11.28
CA GLU A 57 14.82 -1.13 -11.60
C GLU A 57 13.96 -1.31 -10.35
N ALA A 58 14.34 -2.24 -9.47
CA ALA A 58 13.67 -2.43 -8.18
C ALA A 58 13.66 -1.12 -7.37
N TYR A 59 14.80 -0.42 -7.27
CA TYR A 59 14.91 0.86 -6.59
C TYR A 59 13.95 1.93 -7.15
N ARG A 60 13.88 2.09 -8.48
CA ARG A 60 12.97 3.05 -9.12
C ARG A 60 11.51 2.73 -8.80
N GLN A 61 11.13 1.46 -8.87
CA GLN A 61 9.75 1.04 -8.60
C GLN A 61 9.38 1.23 -7.11
N ILE A 62 10.26 0.86 -6.18
CA ILE A 62 10.07 1.10 -4.74
C ILE A 62 9.92 2.60 -4.45
N LYS A 63 10.72 3.44 -5.10
CA LYS A 63 10.61 4.90 -4.95
C LYS A 63 9.26 5.43 -5.44
N ALA A 64 8.74 4.93 -6.55
CA ALA A 64 7.42 5.29 -7.05
C ALA A 64 6.32 4.89 -6.05
N LEU A 65 6.37 3.66 -5.51
CA LEU A 65 5.45 3.18 -4.48
C LEU A 65 5.49 4.06 -3.21
N TRP A 66 6.67 4.51 -2.82
CA TRP A 66 6.80 5.42 -1.67
C TRP A 66 6.14 6.77 -1.93
N HIS A 67 6.27 7.32 -3.14
CA HIS A 67 5.58 8.56 -3.51
C HIS A 67 4.06 8.40 -3.48
N GLU A 68 3.53 7.27 -3.98
CA GLU A 68 2.09 6.95 -3.91
C GLU A 68 1.61 6.86 -2.45
N LEU A 69 2.33 6.14 -1.59
CA LEU A 69 2.00 6.01 -0.17
C LEU A 69 2.04 7.36 0.55
N LYS A 70 3.03 8.20 0.23
CA LYS A 70 3.15 9.54 0.81
C LYS A 70 1.96 10.43 0.46
N GLU A 71 1.52 10.43 -0.81
CA GLU A 71 0.33 11.18 -1.22
C GLU A 71 -0.95 10.63 -0.60
N SER A 72 -1.07 9.30 -0.47
CA SER A 72 -2.17 8.66 0.23
C SER A 72 -2.28 9.11 1.69
N LYS A 73 -1.16 9.10 2.43
CA LYS A 73 -1.10 9.62 3.81
C LYS A 73 -1.58 11.07 3.88
N LYS A 74 -1.05 11.93 3.00
CA LYS A 74 -1.39 13.35 2.98
C LYS A 74 -2.88 13.58 2.77
N ASN A 75 -3.49 12.85 1.84
CA ASN A 75 -4.88 13.02 1.48
C ASN A 75 -5.86 12.43 2.51
N LEU A 76 -5.47 11.36 3.20
CA LEU A 76 -6.34 10.65 4.13
C LEU A 76 -6.16 11.11 5.58
N LEU A 77 -4.92 11.34 6.03
CA LEU A 77 -4.61 11.57 7.45
C LEU A 77 -4.19 13.00 7.76
N ASP A 78 -3.55 13.71 6.83
CA ASP A 78 -3.06 15.07 7.10
C ASP A 78 -4.18 16.10 6.87
N ARG A 79 -5.05 15.91 5.86
CA ARG A 79 -6.21 16.80 5.60
C ARG A 79 -7.31 16.73 6.67
N THR A 80 -7.44 15.63 7.39
CA THR A 80 -8.44 15.48 8.46
C THR A 80 -8.12 16.32 9.71
N ASN A 81 -6.86 16.76 9.85
CA ASN A 81 -6.45 17.62 10.97
C ASN A 81 -6.72 19.12 10.72
N GLU A 82 -7.25 19.50 9.55
CA GLU A 82 -7.49 20.89 9.14
C GLU A 82 -8.99 21.22 8.92
N SER A 83 -9.93 20.53 9.57
CA SER A 83 -11.33 20.99 9.57
C SER A 83 -11.51 22.25 10.43
N PRO A 84 -12.08 23.34 9.90
CA PRO A 84 -12.20 24.64 10.58
C PRO A 84 -13.47 24.81 11.42
N ASP A 85 -14.12 23.73 11.85
CA ASP A 85 -15.20 23.79 12.84
C ASP A 85 -14.62 23.54 14.24
N SER A 86 -14.08 24.62 14.82
CA SER A 86 -13.90 24.82 16.27
C SER A 86 -14.41 26.20 16.62
#